data_AF-A0A956U535-F1
#
_entry.id   AF-A0A956U535-F1
#
_cell.length_a   1.000
_cell.length_b   1.000
_cell.length_c   1.000
_cell.angle_alpha   90.00
_cell.angle_beta   90.00
_cell.angle_gamma   90.00
#
_symmetry.space_group_name_H-M   'P 1'
#
loop_
_entity.id
_entity.type
_entity.pdbx_description
1 polymer ?
#
loop_
_entity_poly.entity_id
_entity_poly.type
_entity_poly.pdbx_seq_one_letter_code
_entity_poly.pdbx_strand_id
1 'polypeptide(L)'
;MTIFHEILKQYAKSDEIFQKETSKARSTRSRDKITVARDRNDQAYFVFLFSRLEAEIHLAADSLISSRCTGKFWTQYRAWRVLKDIKLPLLSKAALLLDKDGPEWNEIKEYYKQRNKIAHGDLWTQTYAIQVVGLKMDSLVKKFSRK
;
A
#
# COMPACT_ATOMS: atom_id res chain seq x y z
N MET A 1 -15.05 -4.45 -9.61
CA MET A 1 -13.61 -4.66 -9.85
C MET A 1 -12.89 -3.52 -9.14
N THR A 2 -11.86 -3.77 -8.33
CA THR A 2 -11.18 -2.71 -7.54
C THR A 2 -9.99 -2.15 -8.31
N ILE A 3 -9.55 -0.92 -7.97
CA ILE A 3 -8.37 -0.30 -8.58
C ILE A 3 -7.11 -1.18 -8.46
N PHE A 4 -6.99 -1.93 -7.35
CA PHE A 4 -5.89 -2.88 -7.16
C PHE A 4 -5.87 -3.97 -8.25
N HIS A 5 -7.04 -4.52 -8.61
CA HIS A 5 -7.12 -5.54 -9.66
C HIS A 5 -6.74 -4.97 -11.04
N GLU A 6 -7.09 -3.72 -11.32
CA GLU A 6 -6.71 -3.06 -12.57
C GLU A 6 -5.21 -2.85 -12.66
N ILE A 7 -4.59 -2.38 -11.57
CA ILE A 7 -3.13 -2.23 -11.48
C ILE A 7 -2.43 -3.58 -11.64
N LEU A 8 -2.93 -4.64 -10.97
CA LEU A 8 -2.37 -5.99 -11.09
C LEU A 8 -2.51 -6.59 -12.49
N LYS A 9 -3.58 -6.24 -13.20
CA LYS A 9 -3.76 -6.63 -14.61
C LYS A 9 -2.75 -5.94 -15.52
N GLN A 10 -2.43 -4.67 -15.27
CA GLN A 10 -1.38 -3.95 -15.99
C GLN A 10 0.01 -4.52 -15.68
N TYR A 11 0.27 -4.80 -14.39
CA TYR A 11 1.49 -5.44 -13.95
C TYR A 11 1.70 -6.79 -14.65
N ALA A 12 0.68 -7.65 -14.70
CA ALA A 12 0.77 -8.95 -15.36
C ALA A 12 1.21 -8.86 -16.83
N LYS A 13 0.68 -7.88 -17.58
CA LYS A 13 1.10 -7.63 -18.96
C LYS A 13 2.57 -7.21 -19.05
N SER A 14 3.01 -6.34 -18.14
CA SER A 14 4.40 -5.91 -18.09
C SER A 14 5.33 -7.06 -17.71
N ASP A 15 4.94 -7.90 -16.76
CA ASP A 15 5.72 -9.05 -16.31
C ASP A 15 5.87 -10.09 -17.42
N GLU A 16 4.82 -10.32 -18.21
CA GLU A 16 4.87 -11.20 -19.38
C GLU A 16 5.93 -10.75 -20.40
N ILE A 17 6.09 -9.43 -20.59
CA ILE A 17 7.14 -8.87 -21.47
C ILE A 17 8.53 -9.20 -20.89
N PHE A 18 8.76 -8.97 -19.59
CA PHE A 18 10.04 -9.29 -18.96
C PHE A 18 10.36 -10.79 -19.02
N GLN A 19 9.36 -11.66 -18.83
CA GLN A 19 9.54 -13.11 -18.97
C GLN A 19 9.94 -13.50 -20.39
N LYS A 20 9.26 -12.95 -21.41
CA LYS A 20 9.59 -13.18 -22.82
C LYS A 20 11.01 -12.72 -23.14
N GLU A 21 11.40 -11.52 -22.73
CA GLU A 21 12.74 -10.99 -22.99
C GLU A 21 13.83 -11.79 -22.25
N THR A 22 13.57 -12.22 -21.01
CA THR A 22 14.48 -13.07 -20.25
C THR A 22 14.72 -14.42 -20.95
N SER A 23 13.65 -15.02 -21.50
CA SER A 23 13.75 -16.30 -22.23
C SER A 23 14.56 -16.19 -23.54
N LYS A 24 14.54 -15.03 -24.20
CA LYS A 24 15.29 -14.77 -25.44
C LYS A 24 16.74 -14.35 -25.20
N ALA A 25 17.07 -13.93 -23.98
CA ALA A 25 18.40 -13.44 -23.64
C ALA A 25 19.44 -14.55 -23.79
N ARG A 26 20.44 -14.32 -24.65
CA ARG A 26 21.50 -15.30 -24.98
C ARG A 26 22.71 -15.22 -24.04
N SER A 27 22.91 -14.09 -23.36
CA SER A 27 24.06 -13.84 -22.48
C SER A 27 23.63 -13.49 -21.06
N THR A 28 24.50 -13.82 -20.09
CA THR A 28 24.31 -13.47 -18.68
C THR A 28 24.14 -11.96 -18.49
N ARG A 29 24.99 -11.15 -19.12
CA ARG A 29 24.90 -9.68 -19.08
C ARG A 29 23.54 -9.15 -19.58
N SER A 30 22.95 -9.79 -20.58
CA SER A 30 21.62 -9.41 -21.06
C SER A 30 20.53 -9.76 -20.05
N ARG A 31 20.66 -10.92 -19.38
CA ARG A 31 19.72 -11.32 -18.31
C ARG A 31 19.81 -10.37 -17.12
N ASP A 32 21.03 -10.00 -16.70
CA ASP A 32 21.23 -9.08 -15.57
C ASP A 32 20.56 -7.73 -15.81
N LYS A 33 20.70 -7.18 -17.03
CA LYS A 33 20.02 -5.93 -17.41
C LYS A 33 18.49 -6.04 -17.35
N ILE A 34 17.94 -7.17 -17.80
CA ILE A 34 16.48 -7.41 -17.78
C ILE A 34 15.99 -7.56 -16.33
N THR A 35 16.73 -8.29 -15.48
CA THR A 35 16.42 -8.43 -14.06
C THR A 35 16.40 -7.09 -13.35
N VAL A 36 17.44 -6.26 -13.52
CA VAL A 36 17.48 -4.91 -12.92
C VAL A 36 16.32 -4.04 -13.40
N ALA A 37 15.94 -4.13 -14.68
CA ALA A 37 14.79 -3.40 -15.21
C ALA A 37 13.47 -3.90 -14.62
N ARG A 38 13.31 -5.22 -14.44
CA ARG A 38 12.15 -5.84 -13.79
C ARG A 38 12.04 -5.43 -12.33
N ASP A 39 13.14 -5.44 -11.57
CA ASP A 39 13.16 -5.05 -10.16
C ASP A 39 12.70 -3.59 -9.98
N ARG A 40 13.16 -2.69 -10.86
CA ARG A 40 12.70 -1.28 -10.87
C ARG A 40 11.21 -1.16 -11.21
N ASN A 41 10.74 -1.96 -12.16
CA ASN A 41 9.31 -2.01 -12.50
C ASN A 41 8.49 -2.49 -11.30
N ASP A 42 8.91 -3.57 -10.64
CA ASP A 42 8.26 -4.10 -9.45
C ASP A 42 8.20 -3.04 -8.33
N GLN A 43 9.29 -2.33 -8.07
CA GLN A 43 9.32 -1.20 -7.12
C GLN A 43 8.33 -0.09 -7.48
N ALA A 44 8.25 0.30 -8.75
CA ALA A 44 7.31 1.31 -9.21
C ALA A 44 5.86 0.88 -8.99
N TYR A 45 5.52 -0.37 -9.33
CA TYR A 45 4.20 -0.93 -9.09
C TYR A 45 3.88 -1.06 -7.59
N PHE A 46 4.86 -1.44 -6.76
CA PHE A 46 4.69 -1.47 -5.31
C PHE A 46 4.34 -0.09 -4.76
N VAL A 47 5.11 0.95 -5.13
CA VAL A 47 4.85 2.33 -4.68
C VAL A 47 3.47 2.79 -5.16
N PHE A 48 3.09 2.45 -6.39
CA PHE A 48 1.78 2.81 -6.92
C PHE A 48 0.64 2.11 -6.18
N LEU A 49 0.73 0.81 -5.93
CA LEU A 49 -0.24 0.06 -5.11
C LEU A 49 -0.33 0.64 -3.70
N PHE A 50 0.82 0.94 -3.08
CA PHE A 50 0.87 1.51 -1.75
C PHE A 50 0.19 2.89 -1.70
N SER A 51 0.39 3.74 -2.72
CA SER A 51 -0.29 5.04 -2.78
C SER A 51 -1.82 4.91 -2.80
N ARG A 52 -2.37 3.83 -3.38
CA ARG A 52 -3.81 3.54 -3.36
C ARG A 52 -4.26 3.09 -1.98
N LEU A 53 -3.49 2.24 -1.32
CA LEU A 53 -3.75 1.85 0.07
C LEU A 53 -3.73 3.07 1.01
N GLU A 54 -2.71 3.93 0.87
CA GLU A 54 -2.56 5.17 1.65
C GLU A 54 -3.78 6.10 1.48
N ALA A 55 -4.25 6.29 0.24
CA ALA A 55 -5.45 7.06 -0.04
C ALA A 55 -6.71 6.48 0.62
N GLU A 56 -6.92 5.15 0.54
CA GLU A 56 -8.06 4.48 1.17
C GLU A 56 -8.03 4.60 2.70
N ILE A 57 -6.85 4.46 3.32
CA ILE A 57 -6.69 4.67 4.78
C ILE A 57 -7.04 6.11 5.15
N HIS A 58 -6.59 7.09 4.36
CA HIS A 58 -6.93 8.49 4.60
C HIS A 58 -8.43 8.73 4.53
N LEU A 59 -9.08 8.29 3.46
CA LEU A 59 -10.52 8.46 3.26
C LEU A 59 -11.33 7.80 4.39
N ALA A 60 -11.01 6.55 4.74
CA ALA A 60 -11.71 5.83 5.78
C ALA A 60 -11.51 6.47 7.17
N ALA A 61 -10.29 6.87 7.51
CA ALA A 61 -10.01 7.52 8.80
C ALA A 61 -10.69 8.88 8.91
N ASP A 62 -10.69 9.68 7.84
CA ASP A 62 -11.31 11.01 7.83
C ASP A 62 -12.85 10.90 7.91
N SER A 63 -13.43 9.89 7.26
CA SER A 63 -14.85 9.54 7.40
C SER A 63 -15.20 9.13 8.84
N LEU A 64 -14.39 8.25 9.45
CA LEU A 64 -14.57 7.82 10.83
C LEU A 64 -14.52 9.02 11.79
N ILE A 65 -13.48 9.86 11.70
CA ILE A 65 -13.34 11.06 12.55
C ILE A 65 -14.55 11.98 12.38
N SER A 66 -14.97 12.24 11.14
CA SER A 66 -16.12 13.10 10.84
C SER A 66 -17.42 12.55 11.42
N SER A 67 -17.69 11.25 11.29
CA SER A 67 -18.89 10.61 11.83
C SER A 67 -18.94 10.64 13.37
N ARG A 68 -17.79 10.63 14.04
CA ARG A 68 -17.70 10.71 15.51
C ARG A 68 -17.80 12.14 16.04
N CYS A 69 -17.65 13.14 15.18
CA CYS A 69 -17.83 14.54 15.52
C CYS A 69 -19.31 14.98 15.60
N THR A 70 -20.30 14.09 15.44
CA THR A 70 -21.73 14.45 15.49
C THR A 70 -22.44 13.96 16.77
N GLY A 71 -21.70 13.37 17.72
CA GLY A 71 -22.25 12.76 18.93
C GLY A 71 -22.83 13.75 19.95
N LYS A 72 -23.89 13.33 20.67
CA LYS A 72 -24.56 14.12 21.73
C LYS A 72 -23.72 14.37 22.99
N PHE A 73 -22.70 13.54 23.26
CA PHE A 73 -21.92 13.62 24.49
C PHE A 73 -20.62 14.41 24.29
N TRP A 74 -20.52 15.57 24.94
CA TRP A 74 -19.37 16.48 24.85
C TRP A 74 -18.02 15.81 25.14
N THR A 75 -17.98 14.93 26.14
CA THR A 75 -16.75 14.25 26.59
C THR A 75 -16.16 13.32 25.54
N GLN A 76 -17.01 12.66 24.75
CA GLN A 76 -16.58 11.81 23.64
C GLN A 76 -16.25 12.65 22.40
N TYR A 77 -17.08 13.66 22.13
CA TYR A 77 -16.94 14.56 20.98
C TYR A 77 -15.63 15.38 20.99
N ARG A 78 -15.21 15.92 22.15
CA ARG A 78 -14.06 16.83 22.22
C ARG A 78 -12.77 16.21 21.71
N ALA A 79 -12.56 14.91 21.95
CA ALA A 79 -11.35 14.21 21.52
C ALA A 79 -11.33 14.05 19.99
N TRP A 80 -12.46 13.65 19.39
CA TRP A 80 -12.59 13.54 17.94
C TRP A 80 -12.46 14.89 17.23
N ARG A 81 -12.96 15.97 17.85
CA ARG A 81 -12.79 17.32 17.30
C ARG A 81 -11.33 17.74 17.25
N VAL A 82 -10.57 17.49 18.32
CA VAL A 82 -9.11 17.73 18.32
C VAL A 82 -8.42 16.90 17.23
N LEU A 83 -8.79 15.62 17.08
CA LEU A 83 -8.25 14.76 16.03
C LEU A 83 -8.56 15.26 14.61
N LYS A 84 -9.70 15.91 14.40
CA LYS A 84 -10.09 16.49 13.11
C LYS A 84 -9.20 17.65 12.69
N ASP A 85 -8.73 18.45 13.66
CA ASP A 85 -7.97 19.67 13.40
C ASP A 85 -6.45 19.41 13.26
N ILE A 86 -5.99 18.19 13.53
CA ILE A 86 -4.57 17.83 13.43
C ILE A 86 -4.29 16.88 12.25
N LYS A 87 -3.12 17.05 11.62
CA LYS A 87 -2.63 16.15 10.59
C LYS A 87 -2.06 14.87 11.22
N LEU A 88 -2.85 13.80 11.21
CA LEU A 88 -2.40 12.50 11.71
C LEU A 88 -1.47 11.79 10.71
N PRO A 89 -0.34 11.22 11.17
CA PRO A 89 0.49 10.32 10.37
C PRO A 89 -0.28 9.09 9.89
N LEU A 90 0.17 8.49 8.78
CA LEU A 90 -0.49 7.33 8.16
C LEU A 90 -0.73 6.18 9.15
N LEU A 91 0.28 5.78 9.93
CA LEU A 91 0.16 4.67 10.87
C LEU A 91 -0.79 4.98 12.04
N SER A 92 -0.91 6.26 12.42
CA SER A 92 -1.89 6.69 13.42
C SER A 92 -3.30 6.60 12.85
N LYS A 93 -3.51 6.99 11.58
CA LYS A 93 -4.80 6.80 10.89
C LYS A 93 -5.14 5.32 10.74
N ALA A 94 -4.17 4.48 10.38
CA ALA A 94 -4.38 3.03 10.33
C ALA A 94 -4.77 2.45 11.71
N ALA A 95 -4.19 2.95 12.81
CA ALA A 95 -4.53 2.53 14.17
C ALA A 95 -5.91 3.01 14.64
N LEU A 96 -6.56 3.95 13.94
CA LEU A 96 -7.96 4.30 14.18
C LEU A 96 -8.92 3.31 13.54
N LEU A 97 -8.48 2.63 12.48
CA LEU A 97 -9.30 1.74 11.66
C LEU A 97 -9.14 0.26 12.02
N LEU A 98 -7.97 -0.10 12.53
CA LEU A 98 -7.53 -1.46 12.80
C LEU A 98 -6.96 -1.56 14.21
N ASP A 99 -6.91 -2.78 14.74
CA ASP A 99 -6.29 -3.04 16.03
C ASP A 99 -4.78 -2.72 15.94
N LYS A 100 -4.35 -1.72 16.72
CA LYS A 100 -2.95 -1.31 16.79
C LYS A 100 -2.09 -2.49 17.21
N ASP A 101 -0.94 -2.66 16.54
CA ASP A 101 -0.03 -3.79 16.73
C ASP A 101 -0.65 -5.18 16.39
N GLY A 102 -1.87 -5.21 15.83
CA GLY A 102 -2.49 -6.40 15.26
C GLY A 102 -1.91 -6.77 13.89
N PRO A 103 -2.26 -7.95 13.34
CA PRO A 103 -1.67 -8.47 12.11
C PRO A 103 -1.82 -7.52 10.91
N GLU A 104 -3.03 -7.02 10.66
CA GLU A 104 -3.30 -6.11 9.55
C GLU A 104 -2.56 -4.77 9.68
N TRP A 105 -2.50 -4.22 10.90
CA TRP A 105 -1.78 -2.97 11.16
C TRP A 105 -0.27 -3.14 10.97
N ASN A 106 0.29 -4.26 11.46
CA ASN A 106 1.71 -4.57 11.27
C ASN A 106 2.06 -4.76 9.79
N GLU A 107 1.16 -5.35 9.00
CA GLU A 107 1.38 -5.50 7.56
C GLU A 107 1.43 -4.13 6.85
N ILE A 108 0.54 -3.20 7.19
CA ILE A 108 0.60 -1.80 6.70
C ILE A 108 1.90 -1.12 7.12
N LYS A 109 2.32 -1.32 8.38
CA LYS A 109 3.57 -0.77 8.91
C LYS A 109 4.79 -1.26 8.12
N GLU A 110 4.85 -2.55 7.80
CA GLU A 110 5.93 -3.10 6.98
C GLU A 110 5.88 -2.55 5.56
N TYR A 111 4.71 -2.47 4.92
CA TYR A 111 4.62 -1.83 3.60
C TYR A 111 5.04 -0.36 3.62
N TYR A 112 4.68 0.39 4.65
CA TYR A 112 5.09 1.78 4.81
C TYR A 112 6.61 1.92 4.95
N LYS A 113 7.23 1.05 5.75
CA LYS A 113 8.69 0.99 5.90
C LYS A 113 9.38 0.70 4.57
N GLN A 114 8.87 -0.24 3.78
CA GLN A 114 9.43 -0.58 2.47
C GLN A 114 9.26 0.56 1.46
N ARG A 115 8.08 1.20 1.45
CA ARG A 115 7.84 2.38 0.62
C ARG A 115 8.84 3.49 0.92
N ASN A 116 9.13 3.73 2.20
CA ASN A 116 10.12 4.76 2.58
C ASN A 116 11.53 4.37 2.13
N LYS A 117 11.95 3.10 2.27
CA LYS A 117 13.22 2.62 1.73
C LYS A 117 13.34 2.89 0.22
N ILE A 118 12.33 2.49 -0.56
CA ILE A 118 12.31 2.71 -2.02
C ILE A 118 12.39 4.22 -2.34
N ALA A 119 11.62 5.04 -1.62
CA ALA A 119 11.63 6.50 -1.80
C ALA A 119 12.99 7.14 -1.49
N HIS A 120 13.79 6.54 -0.61
CA HIS A 120 15.15 6.98 -0.31
C HIS A 120 16.21 6.39 -1.25
N GLY A 121 15.80 5.63 -2.27
CA GLY A 121 16.69 5.04 -3.27
C GLY A 121 17.27 3.69 -2.89
N ASP A 122 16.83 3.09 -1.78
CA ASP A 122 17.25 1.74 -1.40
C ASP A 122 16.64 0.71 -2.35
N LEU A 123 17.45 -0.28 -2.73
CA LEU A 123 16.95 -1.47 -3.39
C LEU A 123 16.24 -2.39 -2.39
N TRP A 124 15.33 -3.22 -2.89
CA TRP A 124 14.68 -4.24 -2.09
C TRP A 124 15.71 -5.13 -1.41
N THR A 125 15.51 -5.37 -0.11
CA THR A 125 16.24 -6.43 0.62
C THR A 125 15.55 -7.79 0.47
N GLN A 126 14.29 -7.79 0.04
CA GLN A 126 13.50 -8.98 -0.29
C GLN A 126 12.63 -8.70 -1.53
N THR A 127 12.64 -9.61 -2.49
CA THR A 127 11.79 -9.51 -3.68
C THR A 127 10.33 -9.66 -3.28
N TYR A 128 9.52 -8.64 -3.53
CA TYR A 128 8.07 -8.74 -3.33
C TYR A 128 7.41 -9.29 -4.59
N ALA A 129 6.67 -10.39 -4.45
CA ALA A 129 5.75 -10.80 -5.49
C ALA A 129 4.59 -9.79 -5.58
N ILE A 130 4.66 -8.86 -6.54
CA ILE A 130 3.71 -7.74 -6.66
C ILE A 130 2.26 -8.20 -6.74
N GLN A 131 1.98 -9.31 -7.41
CA GLN A 131 0.65 -9.93 -7.42
C GLN A 131 0.13 -10.24 -6.01
N VAL A 132 0.96 -10.86 -5.17
CA VAL A 132 0.60 -11.22 -3.80
C VAL A 132 0.41 -9.97 -2.95
N VAL A 133 1.31 -8.99 -3.07
CA VAL A 133 1.22 -7.73 -2.32
C VAL A 133 -0.04 -6.95 -2.71
N GLY A 134 -0.33 -6.81 -4.00
CA GLY A 134 -1.51 -6.08 -4.45
C GLY A 134 -2.82 -6.71 -3.98
N LEU A 135 -2.93 -8.05 -4.00
CA LEU A 135 -4.10 -8.76 -3.47
C LEU A 135 -4.24 -8.60 -1.95
N LYS A 136 -3.11 -8.62 -1.22
CA LYS A 136 -3.10 -8.36 0.22
C LYS A 136 -3.53 -6.93 0.55
N MET A 137 -3.03 -5.93 -0.17
CA MET A 137 -3.45 -4.54 -0.01
C MET A 137 -4.95 -4.36 -0.28
N ASP A 138 -5.48 -4.98 -1.33
CA ASP A 138 -6.92 -5.00 -1.62
C ASP A 138 -7.73 -5.65 -0.50
N SER A 139 -7.23 -6.75 0.08
CA SER A 139 -7.84 -7.41 1.23
C SER A 139 -7.84 -6.52 2.48
N LEU A 140 -6.73 -5.83 2.76
CA LEU A 140 -6.62 -4.89 3.88
C LEU A 140 -7.65 -3.77 3.77
N VAL A 141 -7.80 -3.16 2.59
CA VAL A 141 -8.81 -2.11 2.35
C VAL A 141 -10.21 -2.59 2.69
N LYS A 142 -10.57 -3.82 2.29
CA LYS A 142 -11.89 -4.40 2.59
C LYS A 142 -12.17 -4.56 4.09
N LYS A 143 -11.15 -4.63 4.95
CA LYS A 143 -11.31 -4.76 6.41
C LYS A 143 -11.83 -3.48 7.06
N PHE A 144 -11.53 -2.31 6.49
CA PHE A 144 -11.90 -1.03 7.07
C PHE A 144 -12.85 -0.19 6.20
N SER A 145 -12.93 -0.42 4.89
CA SER A 145 -13.85 0.33 4.00
C SER A 145 -15.31 -0.18 4.00
N ARG A 146 -15.63 -1.22 4.79
CA ARG A 146 -17.00 -1.79 4.92
C ARG A 146 -17.71 -1.44 6.23
N LYS A 147 -17.12 -0.55 7.04
CA LYS A 147 -17.74 -0.02 8.27
C LYS A 147 -18.21 1.40 8.04
#